data_AF-A0A524B9R0-F1
#
_entry.id   AF-A0A524B9R0-F1
#
_cell.length_a   1.000
_cell.length_b   1.000
_cell.length_c   1.000
_cell.angle_alpha   90.00
_cell.angle_beta   90.00
_cell.angle_gamma   90.00
#
_symmetry.space_group_name_H-M   'P 1'
#
loop_
_entity.id
_entity.type
_entity.pdbx_description
1 polymer ?
#
loop_
_entity_poly.entity_id
_entity_poly.type
_entity_poly.pdbx_seq_one_letter_code
_entity_poly.pdbx_strand_id
1 'polypeptide(L)'
;MAAQTGYRPATDRLRPAAVAAPRLNLNLAAALRALPGVDVDAGLAITRGSPERFAKLLRMFATNHVDDLAKLREALDRGDRSNAELVAHSLKGASGTLCLSEVHRLAGEFNARVRSDAAVDQIFEAIPASMMR
;
A
#
# COMPACT_ATOMS: atom_id res chain seq x y z
N MET A 1 -20.49 -67.93 -34.83
CA MET A 1 -19.77 -67.70 -33.55
C MET A 1 -18.37 -67.21 -33.89
N ALA A 2 -18.16 -65.89 -33.93
CA ALA A 2 -16.84 -65.26 -33.93
C ALA A 2 -17.08 -63.78 -33.54
N ALA A 3 -16.67 -63.42 -32.32
CA ALA A 3 -16.95 -62.13 -31.72
C ALA A 3 -15.99 -61.06 -32.24
N GLN A 4 -16.56 -59.91 -32.60
CA GLN A 4 -15.89 -58.65 -32.91
C GLN A 4 -15.54 -57.93 -31.59
N THR A 5 -14.27 -57.55 -31.41
CA THR A 5 -13.78 -56.60 -30.37
C THR A 5 -12.30 -56.36 -30.65
N GLY A 6 -11.75 -55.15 -30.67
CA GLY A 6 -12.33 -53.87 -30.32
C GLY A 6 -11.46 -52.73 -30.84
N TYR A 7 -12.14 -51.63 -31.15
CA TYR A 7 -11.57 -50.32 -31.39
C TYR A 7 -10.94 -49.78 -30.10
N ARG A 8 -9.66 -49.40 -30.14
CA ARG A 8 -8.96 -48.68 -29.07
C ARG A 8 -8.77 -47.22 -29.50
N PRO A 9 -9.44 -46.23 -28.88
CA PRO A 9 -8.97 -44.87 -29.01
C PRO A 9 -7.79 -44.65 -28.06
N ALA A 10 -6.72 -44.12 -28.64
CA ALA A 10 -5.59 -43.56 -27.92
C ALA A 10 -6.07 -42.39 -27.04
N THR A 11 -5.56 -42.31 -25.83
CA THR A 11 -5.41 -41.03 -25.15
C THR A 11 -3.98 -40.94 -24.66
N ASP A 12 -3.20 -40.28 -25.50
CA ASP A 12 -2.11 -39.39 -25.13
C ASP A 12 -2.40 -38.77 -23.76
N ARG A 13 -1.85 -39.38 -22.70
CA ARG A 13 -1.91 -38.80 -21.36
C ARG A 13 -0.76 -37.80 -21.30
N LEU A 14 -1.01 -36.66 -21.97
CA LEU A 14 -0.30 -35.42 -21.76
C LEU A 14 -0.11 -35.24 -20.25
N ARG A 15 1.15 -34.99 -19.91
CA ARG A 15 1.62 -34.55 -18.59
C ARG A 15 0.59 -33.60 -17.98
N PRO A 16 0.29 -33.66 -16.67
CA PRO A 16 -0.47 -32.59 -16.04
C PRO A 16 0.30 -31.28 -16.29
N ALA A 17 -0.25 -30.43 -17.14
CA ALA A 17 0.19 -29.07 -17.31
C ALA A 17 0.20 -28.47 -15.90
N ALA A 18 1.36 -28.00 -15.46
CA ALA A 18 1.51 -27.28 -14.21
C ALA A 18 0.36 -26.28 -14.08
N VAL A 19 -0.39 -26.37 -12.98
CA VAL A 19 -1.55 -25.53 -12.67
C VAL A 19 -1.16 -24.06 -12.89
N ALA A 20 -1.61 -23.51 -14.01
CA ALA A 20 -1.24 -22.17 -14.43
C ALA A 20 -2.15 -21.14 -13.74
N ALA A 21 -1.78 -20.78 -12.51
CA ALA A 21 -2.00 -19.42 -12.02
C ALA A 21 -0.73 -19.02 -11.28
N PRO A 22 0.17 -18.21 -11.91
CA PRO A 22 0.20 -16.78 -11.61
C PRO A 22 0.93 -15.92 -12.68
N ARG A 23 0.21 -15.29 -13.62
CA ARG A 23 0.78 -14.15 -14.37
C ARG A 23 0.29 -12.81 -13.82
N LEU A 24 -0.98 -12.75 -13.40
CA LEU A 24 -1.57 -11.57 -12.76
C LEU A 24 -0.85 -11.17 -11.46
N ASN A 25 -0.53 -12.13 -10.58
CA ASN A 25 0.07 -11.84 -9.27
C ASN A 25 1.54 -11.38 -9.39
N LEU A 26 2.32 -11.96 -10.32
CA LEU A 26 3.69 -11.51 -10.60
C LEU A 26 3.70 -10.09 -11.18
N ASN A 27 2.79 -9.80 -12.11
CA ASN A 27 2.64 -8.46 -12.68
C ASN A 27 2.22 -7.44 -11.62
N LEU A 28 1.33 -7.81 -10.69
CA LEU A 28 0.93 -6.92 -9.60
C LEU A 28 2.08 -6.68 -8.61
N ALA A 29 2.82 -7.72 -8.20
CA ALA A 29 3.97 -7.56 -7.33
C ALA A 29 5.06 -6.67 -7.97
N ALA A 30 5.29 -6.81 -9.28
CA ALA A 30 6.20 -5.95 -10.02
C ALA A 30 5.70 -4.49 -10.08
N ALA A 31 4.41 -4.28 -10.34
CA ALA A 31 3.80 -2.96 -10.33
C ALA A 31 3.88 -2.29 -8.95
N LEU A 32 3.68 -3.05 -7.87
CA LEU A 32 3.85 -2.56 -6.51
C LEU A 32 5.30 -2.17 -6.24
N ARG A 33 6.29 -2.95 -6.68
CA ARG A 33 7.72 -2.64 -6.51
C ARG A 33 8.16 -1.39 -7.28
N ALA A 34 7.41 -0.98 -8.29
CA ALA A 34 7.63 0.27 -9.00
C ALA A 34 7.10 1.50 -8.22
N LEU A 35 6.34 1.30 -7.13
CA LEU A 35 5.85 2.40 -6.31
C LEU A 35 7.00 3.01 -5.50
N PRO A 36 7.31 4.31 -5.69
CA PRO A 36 8.35 4.96 -4.91
C PRO A 36 7.94 5.05 -3.44
N GLY A 37 8.91 4.89 -2.53
CA GLY A 37 8.70 5.07 -1.10
C GLY A 37 7.91 3.95 -0.41
N VAL A 38 7.70 2.82 -1.09
CA VAL A 38 7.05 1.62 -0.53
C VAL A 38 8.07 0.49 -0.41
N ASP A 39 8.24 -0.07 0.79
CA ASP A 39 8.95 -1.33 0.96
C ASP A 39 7.97 -2.49 0.72
N VAL A 40 7.96 -2.97 -0.52
CA VAL A 40 7.02 -4.01 -0.97
C VAL A 40 7.35 -5.37 -0.40
N ASP A 41 8.63 -5.68 -0.18
CA ASP A 41 8.99 -6.98 0.37
C ASP A 41 8.55 -7.09 1.84
N ALA A 42 8.69 -6.00 2.61
CA ALA A 42 8.11 -5.91 3.95
C ALA A 42 6.56 -5.90 3.93
N GLY A 43 5.95 -5.16 3.00
CA GLY A 43 4.50 -5.14 2.78
C GLY A 43 3.90 -6.51 2.43
N LEU A 44 4.61 -7.30 1.64
CA LEU A 44 4.24 -8.67 1.31
C LEU A 44 4.38 -9.59 2.52
N ALA A 45 5.37 -9.40 3.39
CA ALA A 45 5.49 -10.16 4.64
C ALA A 45 4.25 -9.98 5.54
N ILE A 46 3.72 -8.76 5.65
CA ILE A 46 2.49 -8.44 6.41
C ILE A 46 1.28 -9.21 5.87
N THR A 47 1.24 -9.43 4.55
CA THR A 47 0.10 -10.06 3.86
C THR A 47 0.31 -11.54 3.57
N ARG A 48 1.32 -12.17 4.18
CA ARG A 48 1.72 -13.56 3.95
C ARG A 48 1.99 -13.86 2.48
N GLY A 49 2.65 -12.92 1.80
CA GLY A 49 3.07 -13.02 0.40
C GLY A 49 1.97 -12.76 -0.63
N SER A 50 0.88 -12.07 -0.28
CA SER A 50 -0.23 -11.78 -1.21
C SER A 50 -0.20 -10.33 -1.73
N PRO A 51 0.20 -10.13 -3.00
CA PRO A 51 0.18 -8.80 -3.64
C PRO A 51 -1.22 -8.19 -3.69
N GLU A 52 -2.28 -8.99 -3.83
CA GLU A 52 -3.66 -8.52 -3.93
C GLU A 52 -4.15 -7.93 -2.61
N ARG A 53 -3.83 -8.60 -1.50
CA ARG A 53 -4.13 -8.10 -0.15
C ARG A 53 -3.34 -6.84 0.13
N PHE A 54 -2.06 -6.82 -0.24
CA PHE A 54 -1.24 -5.63 -0.02
C PHE A 54 -1.78 -4.44 -0.83
N ALA A 55 -2.08 -4.63 -2.12
CA ALA A 55 -2.71 -3.61 -2.95
C ALA A 55 -4.07 -3.13 -2.40
N LYS A 56 -4.87 -4.02 -1.77
CA LYS A 56 -6.12 -3.62 -1.11
C LYS A 56 -5.85 -2.72 0.10
N LEU A 57 -4.86 -3.05 0.92
CA LEU A 57 -4.48 -2.23 2.07
C LEU A 57 -3.95 -0.86 1.64
N LEU A 58 -3.13 -0.80 0.58
CA LEU A 58 -2.65 0.45 0.01
C LEU A 58 -3.78 1.33 -0.50
N ARG A 59 -4.79 0.75 -1.16
CA ARG A 59 -6.00 1.49 -1.58
C ARG A 59 -6.78 2.02 -0.39
N MET A 60 -7.00 1.19 0.64
CA MET A 60 -7.70 1.64 1.85
C MET A 60 -6.95 2.78 2.55
N PHE A 61 -5.63 2.69 2.63
CA PHE A 61 -4.79 3.76 3.14
C PHE A 61 -4.99 5.06 2.35
N ALA A 62 -4.85 5.00 1.02
CA ALA A 62 -5.03 6.17 0.16
C ALA A 62 -6.42 6.81 0.34
N THR A 63 -7.49 6.01 0.37
CA THR A 63 -8.86 6.51 0.57
C THR A 63 -9.06 7.13 1.96
N ASN A 64 -8.53 6.51 3.01
CA ASN A 64 -8.77 6.99 4.38
C ASN A 64 -7.97 8.26 4.72
N HIS A 65 -6.85 8.48 4.05
CA HIS A 65 -5.89 9.53 4.39
C HIS A 65 -5.78 10.64 3.33
N VAL A 66 -6.57 10.60 2.26
CA VAL A 66 -6.53 11.62 1.18
C VAL A 66 -6.79 13.04 1.71
N ASP A 67 -7.68 13.18 2.69
CA ASP A 67 -8.08 14.48 3.24
C ASP A 67 -7.24 14.91 4.45
N ASP A 68 -6.29 14.09 4.91
CA ASP A 68 -5.61 14.35 6.18
C ASP A 68 -4.77 15.63 6.15
N LEU A 69 -4.12 15.93 5.02
CA LEU A 69 -3.38 17.19 4.87
C LEU A 69 -4.31 18.42 4.97
N ALA A 70 -5.52 18.34 4.40
CA ALA A 70 -6.50 19.42 4.49
C ALA A 70 -7.00 19.59 5.93
N LYS A 71 -7.33 18.48 6.62
CA LYS A 71 -7.73 18.49 8.03
C LYS A 71 -6.63 19.04 8.93
N LEU A 72 -5.38 18.68 8.67
CA LEU A 72 -4.21 19.18 9.39
C LEU A 72 -4.07 20.69 9.25
N ARG A 73 -4.18 21.20 8.03
CA ARG A 73 -4.07 22.66 7.78
C ARG A 73 -5.19 23.40 8.49
N GLU A 74 -6.42 22.92 8.33
CA GLU A 74 -7.60 23.52 8.94
C GLU A 74 -7.55 23.51 10.49
N ALA A 75 -7.07 22.41 11.09
CA ALA A 75 -6.88 22.32 12.53
C ALA A 75 -5.82 23.34 13.02
N LEU A 76 -4.69 23.44 12.32
CA LEU A 76 -3.63 24.38 12.66
C LEU A 76 -4.05 25.85 12.49
N ASP A 77 -4.77 26.18 11.42
CA ASP A 77 -5.29 27.53 11.17
C ASP A 77 -6.32 27.96 12.24
N ARG A 78 -7.03 27.00 12.85
CA ARG A 78 -7.92 27.22 14.01
C ARG A 78 -7.19 27.25 15.36
N GLY A 79 -5.88 27.02 15.39
CA GLY A 79 -5.10 26.88 16.62
C GLY A 79 -5.31 25.55 17.37
N ASP A 80 -6.03 24.58 16.78
CA ASP A 80 -6.27 23.26 17.35
C ASP A 80 -5.10 22.32 17.06
N ARG A 81 -3.96 22.60 17.71
CA ARG A 81 -2.73 21.79 17.59
C ARG A 81 -2.94 20.35 18.08
N SER A 82 -3.81 20.13 19.06
CA SER A 82 -4.11 18.80 19.60
C SER A 82 -4.74 17.91 18.53
N ASN A 83 -5.74 18.40 17.81
CA ASN A 83 -6.34 17.64 16.71
C ASN A 83 -5.36 17.44 15.55
N ALA A 84 -4.52 18.45 15.25
CA ALA A 84 -3.47 18.31 14.25
C ALA A 84 -2.46 17.20 14.62
N GLU A 85 -2.08 17.10 15.89
CA GLU A 85 -1.19 16.04 16.38
C GLU A 85 -1.85 14.66 16.22
N LEU A 86 -3.14 14.52 16.54
CA LEU A 86 -3.85 13.23 16.39
C LEU A 86 -3.89 12.75 14.94
N VAL A 87 -4.18 13.64 13.99
CA VAL A 87 -4.21 13.29 12.56
C VAL A 87 -2.82 12.90 12.08
N ALA A 88 -1.78 13.68 12.41
CA ALA A 88 -0.40 13.38 12.03
C ALA A 88 0.11 12.06 12.65
N HIS A 89 -0.24 11.80 13.91
CA HIS A 89 0.08 10.57 14.63
C HIS A 89 -0.60 9.35 13.98
N SER A 90 -1.88 9.47 13.65
CA SER A 90 -2.63 8.42 12.96
C SER A 90 -2.03 8.08 11.59
N LEU A 91 -1.73 9.10 10.79
CA LEU A 91 -1.09 8.95 9.48
C LEU A 91 0.29 8.27 9.60
N LYS A 92 1.10 8.66 10.59
CA LYS A 92 2.39 8.02 10.90
C LYS A 92 2.23 6.55 11.25
N GLY A 93 1.27 6.22 12.12
CA GLY A 93 1.02 4.84 12.55
C GLY A 93 0.57 3.93 11.40
N ALA A 94 -0.36 4.42 10.58
CA ALA A 94 -0.88 3.69 9.43
C ALA A 94 0.20 3.47 8.36
N SER A 95 0.98 4.50 8.03
CA SER A 95 2.09 4.39 7.07
C SER A 95 3.21 3.45 7.56
N GLY A 96 3.52 3.46 8.84
CA GLY A 96 4.49 2.53 9.44
C GLY A 96 4.03 1.07 9.35
N THR A 97 2.74 0.83 9.60
CA THR A 97 2.13 -0.51 9.51
C THR A 97 2.14 -1.06 8.09
N LEU A 98 2.06 -0.20 7.07
CA LEU A 98 2.04 -0.60 5.66
C LEU A 98 3.39 -0.47 4.96
N CYS A 99 4.47 -0.23 5.71
CA CYS A 99 5.82 -0.07 5.19
C CYS A 99 5.93 1.01 4.11
N LEU A 100 5.16 2.08 4.27
CA LEU A 100 5.19 3.27 3.42
C LEU A 100 6.30 4.21 3.91
N SER A 101 7.55 3.78 3.74
CA SER A 101 8.74 4.40 4.34
C SER A 101 8.79 5.92 4.17
N GLU A 102 8.48 6.43 2.97
CA GLU A 102 8.53 7.87 2.73
C GLU A 102 7.38 8.63 3.40
N VAL A 103 6.17 8.08 3.35
CA VAL A 103 5.00 8.67 4.05
C VAL A 103 5.21 8.63 5.56
N HIS A 104 5.78 7.55 6.08
CA HIS A 104 6.08 7.40 7.51
C HIS A 104 7.10 8.43 7.99
N ARG A 105 8.17 8.66 7.21
CA ARG A 105 9.19 9.68 7.48
C ARG A 105 8.55 11.08 7.52
N LEU A 106 7.81 11.44 6.46
CA LEU A 106 7.18 12.76 6.34
C LEU A 106 6.12 12.99 7.43
N ALA A 107 5.27 12.00 7.72
CA ALA A 107 4.30 12.10 8.82
C ALA A 107 4.99 12.21 10.19
N GLY A 108 6.15 11.56 10.36
CA GLY A 108 6.99 11.70 11.55
C GLY A 108 7.54 13.12 11.72
N GLU A 109 8.07 13.71 10.65
CA GLU A 109 8.56 15.09 10.63
C GLU A 109 7.43 16.09 10.90
N PHE A 110 6.28 15.90 10.26
CA PHE A 110 5.10 16.72 10.47
C PHE A 110 4.65 16.66 11.95
N ASN A 111 4.48 15.45 12.48
CA ASN A 111 4.09 15.25 13.87
C ASN A 111 5.07 15.90 14.86
N ALA A 112 6.38 15.87 14.57
CA ALA A 112 7.37 16.55 15.40
C ALA A 112 7.22 18.08 15.36
N ARG A 113 6.93 18.65 14.19
CA ARG A 113 6.74 20.10 14.02
C ARG A 113 5.44 20.60 14.65
N VAL A 114 4.35 19.85 14.57
CA VAL A 114 3.08 20.20 15.24
C VAL A 114 3.27 20.32 16.75
N ARG A 115 4.10 19.45 17.33
CA ARG A 115 4.46 19.46 18.76
C ARG A 115 5.42 20.59 19.15
N SER A 116 6.08 21.20 18.18
CA SER A 116 6.89 22.41 18.38
C SER A 116 6.03 23.66 18.18
N ASP A 117 6.40 24.80 18.74
CA ASP A 117 5.67 26.06 18.53
C ASP A 117 5.94 26.71 17.15
N ALA A 118 6.21 25.90 16.12
CA ALA A 118 6.42 26.37 14.76
C ALA A 118 5.15 26.99 14.18
N ALA A 119 5.33 27.97 13.28
CA ALA A 119 4.24 28.59 12.53
C ALA A 119 3.67 27.61 11.49
N VAL A 120 2.37 27.71 11.18
CA VAL A 120 1.68 26.78 10.28
C VAL A 120 2.38 26.67 8.92
N ASP A 121 2.82 27.78 8.34
CA ASP A 121 3.51 27.75 7.03
C ASP A 121 4.85 26.99 7.09
N GLN A 122 5.59 27.10 8.19
CA GLN A 122 6.83 26.33 8.41
C GLN A 122 6.57 24.84 8.60
N ILE A 123 5.40 24.47 9.14
CA ILE A 123 5.00 23.06 9.27
C ILE A 123 4.78 22.45 7.88
N PHE A 124 4.20 23.18 6.93
CA PHE A 124 3.91 22.70 5.58
C PHE A 124 5.04 22.86 4.57
N GLU A 125 5.96 23.82 4.72
CA GLU A 125 7.07 24.04 3.76
C GLU A 125 8.02 22.84 3.60
N ALA A 126 8.13 21.97 4.59
CA ALA A 126 9.00 20.80 4.51
C ALA A 126 8.35 19.56 3.91
N ILE A 127 7.07 19.63 3.55
CA ILE A 127 6.45 18.57 2.78
C ILE A 127 6.84 18.80 1.32
N PRO A 128 7.67 17.94 0.70
CA PRO A 128 7.99 18.10 -0.71
C PRO A 128 6.69 18.03 -1.52
N ALA A 129 6.56 18.89 -2.53
CA ALA A 129 5.37 18.99 -3.39
C ALA A 129 4.95 17.65 -4.03
N SER A 130 5.83 16.64 -4.02
CA SER A 130 5.55 15.26 -4.40
C SER A 130 4.52 14.53 -3.52
N MET A 131 4.24 15.01 -2.30
CA MET A 131 3.18 14.46 -1.43
C MET A 131 1.80 15.10 -1.67
N MET A 132 1.74 16.18 -2.45
CA MET A 132 0.51 16.94 -2.74
C MET A 132 -0.20 16.49 -4.03
N ARG A 133 0.23 15.39 -4.65
CA ARG A 133 -0.34 14.86 -5.91
C ARG A 133 -0.81 13.43 -5.78
#